data_AF-A0A966Q283-F1
#
_entry.id   AF-A0A966Q283-F1
#
_cell.length_a   1.000
_cell.length_b   1.000
_cell.length_c   1.000
_cell.angle_alpha   90.00
_cell.angle_beta   90.00
_cell.angle_gamma   90.00
#
_symmetry.space_group_name_H-M   'P 1'
#
loop_
_entity.id
_entity.type
_entity.pdbx_description
1 polymer ?
#
loop_
_entity_poly.entity_id
_entity_poly.type
_entity_poly.pdbx_seq_one_letter_code
_entity_poly.pdbx_strand_id
1 'polypeptide(L)'
;KNDPIQKFYDSVVAEKETIIRSKTMKMDDNLPDGTEGNEITVEWEEDHIISYTIPKVYALKRPTWEINPTKTIENFKVEFYKNMPDALSRFACMPPEAVDAFFKSREKIEKAFSNMALAIDSFGRLEPWFAPDPDKEYFLHVDLAQKHDHCAVAMSHVNKWVNVKVTDTYSQAAPIVEVDAVRYWTPTADKSVDFTEVKDYILGLRSAGFNIRVCTFDRWNSHDMMQQLKQYGINTETLSVAKKHYDDMAMVVLEERLSGPHIPLLIDELLQLKIMRDRVDHPRKGSKDLADAVCGSIYNAISRTRTNSIGEIEVHTYDSLKRDNEPEYGRRMNVIDPPPMPKHLADVIE
;
A
#
# COMPACT_ATOMS: atom_id res chain seq x y z
N LYS A 1 4.13 -9.34 15.54
CA LYS A 1 3.58 -9.55 16.90
C LYS A 1 4.72 -9.91 17.86
N ASN A 2 5.00 -9.02 18.81
CA ASN A 2 5.95 -9.00 19.94
C ASN A 2 7.04 -10.09 20.01
N ASP A 3 8.29 -9.62 19.92
CA ASP A 3 9.54 -10.34 20.23
C ASP A 3 9.41 -11.17 21.54
N PRO A 4 9.95 -12.40 21.60
CA PRO A 4 10.07 -13.18 22.84
C PRO A 4 10.48 -12.38 24.08
N ILE A 5 11.37 -11.39 23.93
CA ILE A 5 11.85 -10.52 25.01
C ILE A 5 10.72 -9.63 25.54
N GLN A 6 9.93 -9.02 24.66
CA GLN A 6 8.81 -8.17 25.05
C GLN A 6 7.73 -8.98 25.78
N LYS A 7 7.45 -10.21 25.32
CA LYS A 7 6.49 -11.11 25.99
C LYS A 7 6.94 -11.50 27.39
N PHE A 8 8.24 -11.69 27.60
CA PHE A 8 8.79 -11.97 28.93
C PHE A 8 8.77 -10.74 29.83
N TYR A 9 9.07 -9.56 29.29
CA TYR A 9 8.95 -8.30 30.03
C TYR A 9 7.50 -8.09 30.51
N ASP A 10 6.52 -8.24 29.62
CA ASP A 10 5.10 -8.04 29.93
C ASP A 10 4.55 -9.09 30.92
N SER A 11 5.10 -10.31 30.95
CA SER A 11 4.64 -11.35 31.89
C SER A 11 5.16 -11.17 33.32
N VAL A 12 6.25 -10.42 33.49
CA VAL A 12 6.92 -10.20 34.78
C VAL A 12 6.48 -8.88 35.43
N VAL A 13 6.01 -7.91 34.65
CA VAL A 13 5.53 -6.61 35.15
C VAL A 13 4.06 -6.71 35.54
N ALA A 14 3.72 -6.41 36.80
CA ALA A 14 2.34 -6.42 37.28
C ALA A 14 1.68 -5.05 37.11
N GLU A 15 2.38 -3.98 37.46
CA GLU A 15 1.90 -2.60 37.35
C GLU A 15 3.04 -1.68 36.93
N LYS A 16 2.76 -0.77 35.98
CA LYS A 16 3.71 0.23 35.50
C LYS A 16 3.00 1.54 35.15
N GLU A 17 3.73 2.64 35.27
CA GLU A 17 3.35 3.97 34.80
C GLU A 17 4.21 4.34 33.59
N THR A 18 3.59 4.67 32.46
CA THR A 18 4.32 5.09 31.25
C THR A 18 4.30 6.61 31.16
N ILE A 19 5.49 7.23 31.20
CA ILE A 19 5.66 8.68 31.13
C ILE A 19 6.17 9.06 29.74
N ILE A 20 5.56 10.07 29.12
CA ILE A 20 6.04 10.64 27.85
C ILE A 20 7.02 11.77 28.17
N ARG A 21 8.23 11.69 27.61
CA ARG A 21 9.27 12.71 27.69
C ARG A 21 9.49 13.32 26.31
N SER A 22 9.88 14.59 26.28
CA SER A 22 10.30 15.26 25.07
C SER A 22 11.57 16.07 25.31
N LYS A 23 12.43 16.15 24.29
CA LYS A 23 13.60 17.03 24.30
C LYS A 23 13.87 17.59 22.91
N THR A 24 14.01 18.91 22.85
CA THR A 24 14.45 19.63 21.66
C THR A 24 15.97 19.74 21.64
N MET A 25 16.58 19.45 20.50
CA MET A 25 18.02 19.44 20.30
C MET A 25 18.38 20.22 19.03
N LYS A 26 19.47 21.00 19.10
CA LYS A 26 20.05 21.70 17.95
C LYS A 26 21.13 20.88 17.27
N MET A 27 21.16 20.91 15.95
CA MET A 27 22.14 20.23 15.12
C MET A 27 23.44 21.03 14.99
N ASP A 28 23.32 22.33 14.74
CA ASP A 28 24.42 23.30 14.82
C ASP A 28 24.11 24.32 15.92
N ASP A 29 24.98 24.34 16.94
CA ASP A 29 24.85 25.24 18.09
C ASP A 29 25.25 26.69 17.74
N ASN A 30 25.82 26.94 16.55
CA ASN A 30 26.19 28.28 16.08
C ASN A 30 25.05 29.01 15.35
N LEU A 31 23.96 28.30 15.02
CA LEU A 31 22.81 28.90 14.34
C LEU A 31 21.81 29.46 15.36
N PRO A 32 21.11 30.56 15.02
CA PRO A 32 20.06 31.11 15.88
C PRO A 32 18.95 30.10 16.16
N ASP A 33 18.38 30.21 17.36
CA ASP A 33 17.19 29.48 17.80
C ASP A 33 16.02 29.70 16.83
N GLY A 34 15.32 28.63 16.49
CA GLY A 34 14.20 28.68 15.52
C GLY A 34 14.62 28.70 14.04
N THR A 35 15.89 28.44 13.71
CA THR A 35 16.31 28.24 12.33
C THR A 35 15.67 26.99 11.74
N GLU A 36 14.94 27.13 10.64
CA GLU A 36 14.20 26.05 9.98
C GLU A 36 15.15 24.89 9.61
N GLY A 37 14.85 23.69 10.13
CA GLY A 37 15.66 22.48 9.89
C GLY A 37 16.87 22.29 10.81
N ASN A 38 17.18 23.24 11.70
CA ASN A 38 18.29 23.09 12.66
C ASN A 38 17.88 22.40 13.99
N GLU A 39 16.60 22.42 14.31
CA GLU A 39 16.06 21.89 15.56
C GLU A 39 15.28 20.59 15.33
N ILE A 40 15.54 19.59 16.17
CA ILE A 40 14.79 18.35 16.21
C ILE A 40 14.20 18.15 17.60
N THR A 41 12.90 17.89 17.67
CA THR A 41 12.24 17.50 18.91
C THR A 41 12.05 15.99 18.90
N VAL A 42 12.64 15.32 19.90
CA VAL A 42 12.53 13.87 20.10
C VAL A 42 11.59 13.62 21.26
N GLU A 43 10.60 12.75 21.05
CA GLU A 43 9.64 12.32 22.08
C GLU A 43 9.78 10.81 22.29
N TRP A 44 9.74 10.36 23.55
CA TRP A 44 9.85 8.94 23.89
C TRP A 44 9.07 8.57 25.15
N GLU A 45 8.77 7.27 25.28
CA GLU A 45 8.04 6.69 26.40
C GLU A 45 8.98 5.99 27.40
N GLU A 46 8.75 6.17 28.69
CA GLU A 46 9.49 5.55 29.78
C GLU A 46 8.58 4.80 30.76
N ASP A 47 8.78 3.49 30.88
CA ASP A 47 7.95 2.60 31.72
C ASP A 47 8.46 2.51 33.17
N HIS A 48 7.90 3.26 34.11
CA HIS A 48 8.19 3.15 35.54
C HIS A 48 7.43 1.99 36.18
N ILE A 49 8.14 0.90 36.44
CA ILE A 49 7.54 -0.31 37.01
C ILE A 49 7.29 -0.09 38.50
N ILE A 50 6.03 -0.24 38.91
CA ILE A 50 5.57 -0.08 40.30
C ILE A 50 5.67 -1.40 41.03
N SER A 51 5.28 -2.50 40.37
CA SER A 51 5.31 -3.84 40.98
C SER A 51 5.56 -4.95 39.96
N TYR A 52 6.12 -6.06 40.44
CA TYR A 52 6.45 -7.24 39.63
C TYR A 52 5.58 -8.43 40.03
N THR A 53 5.20 -9.25 39.04
CA THR A 53 4.35 -10.44 39.21
C THR A 53 5.11 -11.61 39.82
N ILE A 54 6.41 -11.73 39.54
CA ILE A 54 7.24 -12.87 39.97
C ILE A 54 8.27 -12.42 41.02
N PRO A 55 8.32 -13.05 42.21
CA PRO A 55 9.34 -12.75 43.21
C PRO A 55 10.76 -12.97 42.68
N LYS A 56 11.68 -12.08 43.05
CA LYS A 56 13.12 -12.15 42.67
C LYS A 56 13.40 -12.03 41.16
N VAL A 57 12.47 -11.51 40.37
CA VAL A 57 12.71 -11.19 38.95
C VAL A 57 12.70 -9.67 38.80
N TYR A 58 13.68 -9.16 38.05
CA TYR A 58 13.81 -7.73 37.73
C TYR A 58 13.72 -7.54 36.22
N ALA A 59 12.82 -6.66 35.79
CA ALA A 59 12.68 -6.25 34.40
C ALA A 59 12.82 -4.73 34.30
N LEU A 60 13.40 -4.24 33.20
CA LEU A 60 13.65 -2.83 32.96
C LEU A 60 13.52 -2.52 31.45
N LYS A 61 12.88 -1.40 31.12
CA LYS A 61 12.83 -0.82 29.77
C LYS A 61 13.12 0.67 29.88
N ARG A 62 14.32 1.10 29.49
CA ARG A 62 14.78 2.49 29.60
C ARG A 62 15.66 2.86 28.40
N PRO A 63 15.66 4.14 28.00
CA PRO A 63 16.54 4.61 26.94
C PRO A 63 18.02 4.57 27.38
N THR A 64 18.92 4.54 26.40
CA THR A 64 20.36 4.45 26.61
C THR A 64 20.91 5.57 27.49
N TRP A 65 20.41 6.79 27.36
CA TRP A 65 20.90 7.95 28.12
C TRP A 65 20.44 7.98 29.58
N GLU A 66 19.47 7.15 29.97
CA GLU A 66 19.07 6.98 31.37
C GLU A 66 19.93 5.88 32.06
N ILE A 67 20.31 4.84 31.32
CA ILE A 67 21.10 3.71 31.87
C ILE A 67 22.60 3.96 31.78
N ASN A 68 23.07 4.61 30.71
CA ASN A 68 24.50 4.78 30.45
C ASN A 68 24.98 6.15 30.96
N PRO A 69 25.77 6.21 32.04
CA PRO A 69 26.24 7.47 32.62
C PRO A 69 27.23 8.23 31.72
N THR A 70 27.74 7.61 30.66
CA THR A 70 28.74 8.20 29.75
C THR A 70 28.13 8.81 28.48
N LYS A 71 26.83 8.59 28.23
CA LYS A 71 26.16 9.00 27.00
C LYS A 71 24.89 9.78 27.33
N THR A 72 24.79 10.99 26.78
CA THR A 72 23.55 11.78 26.85
C THR A 72 22.77 11.62 25.55
N ILE A 73 21.48 11.94 25.58
CA ILE A 73 20.62 11.97 24.38
C ILE A 73 21.20 12.85 23.27
N GLU A 74 21.95 13.89 23.63
CA GLU A 74 22.59 14.80 22.69
C GLU A 74 23.72 14.15 21.88
N ASN A 75 24.33 13.08 22.40
CA ASN A 75 25.33 12.33 21.65
C ASN A 75 24.75 11.58 20.45
N PHE A 76 23.41 11.46 20.36
CA PHE A 76 22.70 10.77 19.28
C PHE A 76 21.95 11.73 18.34
N LYS A 77 22.20 13.05 18.43
CA LYS A 77 21.54 14.09 17.60
C LYS A 77 21.59 13.76 16.11
N VAL A 78 22.75 13.30 15.62
CA VAL A 78 22.98 13.00 14.20
C VAL A 78 22.14 11.80 13.74
N GLU A 79 22.05 10.77 14.57
CA GLU A 79 21.26 9.57 14.32
C GLU A 79 19.77 9.88 14.33
N PHE A 80 19.29 10.68 15.29
CA PHE A 80 17.91 11.16 15.33
C PHE A 80 17.56 12.03 14.10
N TYR A 81 18.48 12.88 13.67
CA TYR A 81 18.30 13.70 12.47
C TYR A 81 18.23 12.87 11.18
N LYS A 82 19.10 11.84 11.05
CA LYS A 82 19.15 10.98 9.87
C LYS A 82 17.94 10.05 9.78
N ASN A 83 17.58 9.39 10.88
CA ASN A 83 16.50 8.40 10.92
C ASN A 83 15.91 8.28 12.34
N MET A 84 14.94 9.12 12.64
CA MET A 84 14.26 9.15 13.94
C MET A 84 13.66 7.79 14.36
N PRO A 85 12.90 7.07 13.51
CA PRO A 85 12.35 5.75 13.89
C PRO A 85 13.41 4.71 14.25
N ASP A 86 14.51 4.61 13.49
CA ASP A 86 15.61 3.69 13.79
C ASP A 86 16.35 4.09 15.08
N ALA A 87 16.60 5.39 15.27
CA ALA A 87 17.22 5.91 16.48
C ALA A 87 16.35 5.68 17.73
N LEU A 88 15.03 5.88 17.65
CA LEU A 88 14.09 5.55 18.73
C LEU A 88 14.08 4.04 19.04
N SER A 89 14.15 3.19 18.01
CA SER A 89 14.26 1.74 18.19
C SER A 89 15.53 1.35 18.94
N ARG A 90 16.67 1.89 18.51
CA ARG A 90 18.00 1.49 19.00
C ARG A 90 18.32 2.06 20.36
N PHE A 91 17.95 3.33 20.58
CA PHE A 91 18.40 4.08 21.75
C PHE A 91 17.29 4.37 22.76
N ALA A 92 16.02 4.39 22.35
CA ALA A 92 14.90 4.68 23.25
C ALA A 92 14.09 3.43 23.64
N CYS A 93 14.50 2.23 23.21
CA CYS A 93 13.72 0.99 23.37
C CYS A 93 12.26 1.12 22.89
N MET A 94 12.05 1.97 21.87
CA MET A 94 10.79 2.14 21.18
C MET A 94 10.91 1.50 19.80
N PRO A 95 10.83 0.16 19.70
CA PRO A 95 10.83 -0.48 18.41
C PRO A 95 9.69 0.11 17.58
N PRO A 96 9.91 0.44 16.30
CA PRO A 96 8.83 0.86 15.44
C PRO A 96 7.79 -0.26 15.46
N GLU A 97 6.51 0.10 15.66
CA GLU A 97 5.43 -0.82 15.36
C GLU A 97 5.66 -1.29 13.91
N ALA A 98 6.01 -2.57 13.74
CA ALA A 98 6.61 -3.16 12.54
C ALA A 98 6.33 -2.39 11.24
N VAL A 99 7.34 -1.68 10.73
CA VAL A 99 7.26 -1.01 9.44
C VAL A 99 7.62 -2.01 8.35
N ASP A 100 6.84 -3.08 8.24
CA ASP A 100 6.86 -3.89 7.03
C ASP A 100 6.15 -3.06 5.94
N ALA A 101 6.85 -2.82 4.84
CA ALA A 101 6.22 -2.32 3.62
C ALA A 101 5.07 -3.27 3.28
N PHE A 102 3.88 -2.73 3.01
CA PHE A 102 2.69 -3.53 2.76
C PHE A 102 2.88 -4.40 1.51
N PHE A 103 3.38 -3.80 0.43
CA PHE A 103 3.84 -4.52 -0.75
C PHE A 103 5.34 -4.79 -0.65
N LYS A 104 5.72 -6.07 -0.63
CA LYS A 104 7.13 -6.49 -0.46
C LYS A 104 7.93 -6.52 -1.77
N SER A 105 7.26 -6.76 -2.90
CA SER A 105 7.91 -6.91 -4.20
C SER A 105 7.63 -5.70 -5.09
N ARG A 106 8.66 -4.89 -5.32
CA ARG A 106 8.61 -3.78 -6.29
C ARG A 106 8.38 -4.28 -7.71
N GLU A 107 9.07 -5.33 -8.11
CA GLU A 107 8.99 -5.90 -9.46
C GLU A 107 7.55 -6.27 -9.82
N LYS A 108 6.79 -6.87 -8.89
CA LYS A 108 5.38 -7.22 -9.13
C LYS A 108 4.48 -6.00 -9.27
N ILE A 109 4.73 -4.93 -8.52
CA ILE A 109 3.98 -3.67 -8.67
C ILE A 109 4.30 -3.03 -10.02
N GLU A 110 5.57 -2.91 -10.38
CA GLU A 110 5.99 -2.33 -11.66
C GLU A 110 5.47 -3.15 -12.84
N LYS A 111 5.45 -4.47 -12.72
CA LYS A 111 4.85 -5.36 -13.72
C LYS A 111 3.34 -5.15 -13.85
N ALA A 112 2.63 -5.06 -12.71
CA ALA A 112 1.20 -4.81 -12.70
C ALA A 112 0.86 -3.45 -13.33
N PHE A 113 1.64 -2.41 -13.03
CA PHE A 113 1.47 -1.05 -13.54
C PHE A 113 2.53 -0.71 -14.59
N SER A 114 2.54 -1.46 -15.69
CA SER A 114 3.53 -1.34 -16.77
C SER A 114 2.98 -0.71 -18.06
N ASN A 115 1.66 -0.49 -18.16
CA ASN A 115 1.06 0.00 -19.40
C ASN A 115 1.36 1.50 -19.62
N MET A 116 2.24 1.79 -20.58
CA MET A 116 2.64 3.17 -20.92
C MET A 116 1.55 3.95 -21.69
N ALA A 117 0.56 3.26 -22.27
CA ALA A 117 -0.54 3.90 -22.95
C ALA A 117 -1.57 4.41 -21.92
N LEU A 118 -1.40 5.66 -21.50
CA LEU A 118 -2.35 6.31 -20.59
C LEU A 118 -3.63 6.65 -21.35
N ALA A 119 -4.77 6.15 -20.87
CA ALA A 119 -6.10 6.40 -21.44
C ALA A 119 -6.55 7.86 -21.37
N ILE A 120 -5.86 8.68 -20.56
CA ILE A 120 -6.21 10.06 -20.28
C ILE A 120 -4.98 10.92 -20.50
N ASP A 121 -5.13 11.97 -21.29
CA ASP A 121 -4.07 12.95 -21.49
C ASP A 121 -3.86 13.85 -20.25
N SER A 122 -2.79 14.65 -20.27
CA SER A 122 -2.50 15.60 -19.20
C SER A 122 -3.62 16.62 -18.96
N PHE A 123 -4.43 16.90 -19.99
CA PHE A 123 -5.56 17.84 -19.98
C PHE A 123 -6.89 17.19 -19.55
N GLY A 124 -6.90 15.89 -19.25
CA GLY A 124 -8.10 15.15 -18.81
C GLY A 124 -9.00 14.65 -19.94
N ARG A 125 -8.54 14.65 -21.19
CA ARG A 125 -9.30 14.13 -22.34
C ARG A 125 -9.04 12.63 -22.49
N LEU A 126 -10.10 11.91 -22.85
CA LEU A 126 -10.01 10.49 -23.18
C LEU A 126 -9.33 10.33 -24.53
N GLU A 127 -8.36 9.42 -24.60
CA GLU A 127 -7.70 9.09 -25.85
C GLU A 127 -8.66 8.39 -26.83
N PRO A 128 -8.52 8.58 -28.16
CA PRO A 128 -9.45 8.00 -29.14
C PRO A 128 -9.48 6.46 -29.14
N TRP A 129 -8.39 5.82 -28.74
CA TRP A 129 -8.29 4.37 -28.63
C TRP A 129 -8.95 3.82 -27.37
N PHE A 130 -9.25 4.67 -26.39
CA PHE A 130 -9.87 4.30 -25.14
C PHE A 130 -11.39 4.19 -25.30
N ALA A 131 -11.80 3.10 -25.95
CA ALA A 131 -13.19 2.78 -26.22
C ALA A 131 -13.75 1.77 -25.20
N PRO A 132 -15.05 1.86 -24.87
CA PRO A 132 -15.69 0.91 -23.97
C PRO A 132 -15.88 -0.47 -24.64
N ASP A 133 -15.71 -1.53 -23.87
CA ASP A 133 -16.14 -2.87 -24.24
C ASP A 133 -17.60 -3.08 -23.77
N PRO A 134 -18.55 -3.35 -24.70
CA PRO A 134 -19.96 -3.54 -24.37
C PRO A 134 -20.23 -4.71 -23.42
N ASP A 135 -19.36 -5.72 -23.39
CA ASP A 135 -19.54 -6.92 -22.58
C ASP A 135 -18.93 -6.78 -21.17
N LYS A 136 -18.23 -5.67 -20.90
CA LYS A 136 -17.61 -5.40 -19.61
C LYS A 136 -18.44 -4.48 -18.75
N GLU A 137 -18.33 -4.67 -17.45
CA GLU A 137 -18.88 -3.79 -16.45
C GLU A 137 -17.73 -3.07 -15.76
N TYR A 138 -17.82 -1.75 -15.71
CA TYR A 138 -16.77 -0.90 -15.17
C TYR A 138 -17.15 -0.41 -13.78
N PHE A 139 -16.16 -0.36 -12.90
CA PHE A 139 -16.32 0.05 -11.52
C PHE A 139 -15.39 1.22 -11.23
N LEU A 140 -15.97 2.28 -10.66
CA LEU A 140 -15.25 3.48 -10.31
C LEU A 140 -15.09 3.57 -8.79
N HIS A 141 -13.95 4.06 -8.36
CA HIS A 141 -13.77 4.53 -7.00
C HIS A 141 -13.10 5.91 -7.00
N VAL A 142 -13.59 6.78 -6.13
CA VAL A 142 -13.17 8.17 -6.03
C VAL A 142 -12.69 8.44 -4.62
N ASP A 143 -11.42 8.80 -4.50
CA ASP A 143 -10.87 9.38 -3.29
C ASP A 143 -10.94 10.91 -3.38
N LEU A 144 -11.75 11.49 -2.51
CA LEU A 144 -12.04 12.92 -2.50
C LEU A 144 -11.21 13.64 -1.45
N ALA A 145 -10.26 14.44 -1.93
CA ALA A 145 -9.58 15.44 -1.16
C ALA A 145 -9.82 16.85 -1.73
N GLN A 146 -9.97 17.84 -0.85
CA GLN A 146 -10.23 19.23 -1.25
C GLN A 146 -9.01 20.14 -1.10
N LYS A 147 -8.16 19.86 -0.10
CA LYS A 147 -7.00 20.66 0.28
C LYS A 147 -5.85 19.74 0.66
N HIS A 148 -4.64 20.11 0.24
CA HIS A 148 -3.36 19.45 0.53
C HIS A 148 -3.15 18.05 -0.07
N ASP A 149 -4.19 17.21 -0.14
CA ASP A 149 -4.09 15.85 -0.70
C ASP A 149 -4.63 15.80 -2.15
N HIS A 150 -4.20 14.81 -2.92
CA HIS A 150 -4.67 14.63 -4.28
C HIS A 150 -6.11 14.10 -4.28
N CYS A 151 -6.91 14.51 -5.25
CA CYS A 151 -8.16 13.83 -5.55
C CYS A 151 -7.90 12.83 -6.67
N ALA A 152 -8.36 11.60 -6.56
CA ALA A 152 -8.14 10.58 -7.56
C ALA A 152 -9.43 9.80 -7.90
N VAL A 153 -9.57 9.45 -9.17
CA VAL A 153 -10.63 8.59 -9.71
C VAL A 153 -9.93 7.45 -10.44
N ALA A 154 -10.22 6.22 -10.03
CA ALA A 154 -9.76 5.02 -10.72
C ALA A 154 -10.94 4.24 -11.31
N MET A 155 -10.72 3.68 -12.50
CA MET A 155 -11.64 2.78 -13.18
C MET A 155 -11.01 1.40 -13.33
N SER A 156 -11.77 0.36 -13.04
CA SER A 156 -11.31 -1.01 -13.22
C SER A 156 -12.44 -1.93 -13.64
N HIS A 157 -12.09 -3.01 -14.32
CA HIS A 157 -13.00 -4.09 -14.68
C HIS A 157 -12.34 -5.46 -14.50
N VAL A 158 -13.16 -6.51 -14.43
CA VAL A 158 -12.67 -7.89 -14.51
C VAL A 158 -12.61 -8.27 -15.99
N ASN A 159 -11.40 -8.48 -16.50
CA ASN A 159 -11.19 -8.85 -17.88
C ASN A 159 -11.69 -10.28 -18.13
N LYS A 160 -11.23 -11.26 -17.34
CA LYS A 160 -11.70 -12.65 -17.43
C LYS A 160 -11.54 -13.39 -16.12
N TRP A 161 -12.22 -14.53 -15.97
CA TRP A 161 -12.02 -15.45 -14.87
C TRP A 161 -11.14 -16.62 -15.33
N VAL A 162 -10.09 -16.94 -14.57
CA VAL A 162 -9.17 -18.05 -14.85
C VAL A 162 -9.21 -19.07 -13.72
N ASN A 163 -9.06 -20.35 -14.05
CA ASN A 163 -9.01 -21.40 -13.04
C ASN A 163 -7.57 -21.63 -12.59
N VAL A 164 -7.26 -21.20 -11.38
CA VAL A 164 -5.93 -21.37 -10.77
C VAL A 164 -5.91 -22.71 -10.02
N LYS A 165 -4.96 -23.60 -10.36
CA LYS A 165 -4.81 -24.93 -9.75
C LYS A 165 -4.07 -24.86 -8.42
N VAL A 166 -4.80 -24.67 -7.32
CA VAL A 166 -4.20 -24.60 -5.97
C VAL A 166 -3.59 -25.93 -5.53
N THR A 167 -4.17 -27.06 -5.97
CA THR A 167 -3.60 -28.41 -5.83
C THR A 167 -3.87 -29.23 -7.09
N ASP A 168 -3.23 -30.41 -7.22
CA ASP A 168 -3.45 -31.33 -8.35
C ASP A 168 -4.93 -31.69 -8.59
N THR A 169 -5.76 -31.57 -7.54
CA THR A 169 -7.18 -31.94 -7.53
C THR A 169 -8.15 -30.77 -7.38
N TYR A 170 -7.66 -29.55 -7.10
CA TYR A 170 -8.53 -28.41 -6.80
C TYR A 170 -8.13 -27.17 -7.59
N SER A 171 -9.05 -26.68 -8.43
CA SER A 171 -8.94 -25.39 -9.10
C SER A 171 -9.96 -24.39 -8.57
N GLN A 172 -9.52 -23.16 -8.34
CA GLN A 172 -10.37 -22.04 -7.94
C GLN A 172 -10.45 -21.01 -9.07
N ALA A 173 -11.65 -20.54 -9.37
CA ALA A 173 -11.83 -19.44 -10.31
C ALA A 173 -11.35 -18.13 -9.67
N ALA A 174 -10.37 -17.48 -10.29
CA ALA A 174 -9.78 -16.23 -9.87
C ALA A 174 -9.94 -15.17 -10.98
N PRO A 175 -10.28 -13.92 -10.64
CA PRO A 175 -10.47 -12.87 -11.64
C PRO A 175 -9.13 -12.29 -12.09
N ILE A 176 -8.96 -12.04 -13.38
CA ILE A 176 -7.93 -11.14 -13.91
C ILE A 176 -8.55 -9.75 -13.98
N VAL A 177 -7.93 -8.80 -13.29
CA VAL A 177 -8.43 -7.43 -13.13
C VAL A 177 -7.55 -6.48 -13.91
N GLU A 178 -8.19 -5.54 -14.59
CA GLU A 178 -7.51 -4.48 -15.33
C GLU A 178 -7.95 -3.13 -14.78
N VAL A 179 -6.97 -2.29 -14.45
CA VAL A 179 -7.18 -0.88 -14.11
C VAL A 179 -7.11 -0.11 -15.41
N ASP A 180 -8.27 0.26 -15.94
CA ASP A 180 -8.39 0.89 -17.26
C ASP A 180 -7.81 2.30 -17.29
N ALA A 181 -8.08 3.08 -16.24
CA ALA A 181 -7.68 4.48 -16.18
C ALA A 181 -7.60 4.97 -14.74
N VAL A 182 -6.65 5.87 -14.48
CA VAL A 182 -6.52 6.59 -13.21
C VAL A 182 -6.32 8.06 -13.52
N ARG A 183 -7.25 8.91 -13.08
CA ARG A 183 -7.14 10.36 -13.16
C ARG A 183 -6.95 10.92 -11.76
N TYR A 184 -6.03 11.87 -11.61
CA TYR A 184 -5.87 12.59 -10.36
C TYR A 184 -5.72 14.10 -10.59
N TRP A 185 -6.09 14.86 -9.57
CA TRP A 185 -6.01 16.31 -9.51
C TRP A 185 -5.15 16.70 -8.30
N THR A 186 -4.14 17.51 -8.54
CA THR A 186 -3.25 18.02 -7.50
C THR A 186 -3.71 19.42 -7.06
N PRO A 187 -4.09 19.64 -5.79
CA PRO A 187 -4.37 20.98 -5.31
C PRO A 187 -3.09 21.82 -5.34
N THR A 188 -3.21 23.08 -5.75
CA THR A 188 -2.13 24.06 -5.62
C THR A 188 -2.40 24.98 -4.42
N ALA A 189 -1.39 25.72 -3.97
CA ALA A 189 -1.53 26.63 -2.83
C ALA A 189 -2.70 27.62 -2.99
N ASP A 190 -3.00 28.01 -4.23
CA ASP A 190 -4.03 29.01 -4.56
C ASP A 190 -5.34 28.38 -5.09
N LYS A 191 -5.34 27.12 -5.55
CA LYS A 191 -6.49 26.45 -6.17
C LYS A 191 -6.77 25.11 -5.49
N SER A 192 -7.91 25.02 -4.80
CA SER A 192 -8.48 23.75 -4.35
C SER A 192 -8.98 22.92 -5.53
N VAL A 193 -9.06 21.59 -5.36
CA VAL A 193 -9.68 20.72 -6.36
C VAL A 193 -11.15 21.12 -6.56
N ASP A 194 -11.56 21.31 -7.81
CA ASP A 194 -12.95 21.55 -8.17
C ASP A 194 -13.68 20.21 -8.37
N PHE A 195 -14.63 19.92 -7.50
CA PHE A 195 -15.46 18.72 -7.57
C PHE A 195 -16.31 18.66 -8.85
N THR A 196 -16.55 19.80 -9.51
CA THR A 196 -17.22 19.85 -10.81
C THR A 196 -16.38 19.17 -11.88
N GLU A 197 -15.05 19.40 -11.90
CA GLU A 197 -14.15 18.74 -12.85
C GLU A 197 -14.15 17.21 -12.67
N VAL A 198 -14.17 16.75 -11.41
CA VAL A 198 -14.25 15.32 -11.07
C VAL A 198 -15.56 14.70 -11.57
N LYS A 199 -16.68 15.41 -11.35
CA LYS A 199 -18.00 15.00 -11.82
C LYS A 199 -18.06 14.95 -13.35
N ASP A 200 -17.58 15.98 -14.02
CA ASP A 200 -17.58 16.08 -15.48
C ASP A 200 -16.73 14.98 -16.11
N TYR A 201 -15.63 14.60 -15.47
CA TYR A 201 -14.84 13.44 -15.87
C TYR A 201 -15.64 12.12 -15.80
N ILE A 202 -16.34 11.87 -14.69
CA ILE A 202 -17.18 10.66 -14.52
C ILE A 202 -18.33 10.65 -15.54
N LEU A 203 -18.97 11.79 -15.78
CA LEU A 203 -20.02 11.94 -16.78
C LEU A 203 -19.48 11.78 -18.21
N GLY A 204 -18.24 12.19 -18.45
CA GLY A 204 -17.52 12.00 -19.71
C GLY A 204 -17.33 10.52 -20.03
N LEU A 205 -16.90 9.72 -19.03
CA LEU A 205 -16.80 8.26 -19.17
C LEU A 205 -18.16 7.62 -19.50
N ARG A 206 -19.23 8.01 -18.78
CA ARG A 206 -20.58 7.53 -19.09
C ARG A 206 -21.01 7.90 -20.51
N SER A 207 -20.75 9.14 -20.92
CA SER A 207 -21.13 9.67 -22.23
C SER A 207 -20.35 9.02 -23.37
N ALA A 208 -19.11 8.59 -23.10
CA ALA A 208 -18.29 7.81 -24.02
C ALA A 208 -18.80 6.36 -24.21
N GLY A 209 -19.76 5.91 -23.39
CA GLY A 209 -20.42 4.60 -23.52
C GLY A 209 -19.91 3.53 -22.55
N PHE A 210 -19.06 3.88 -21.59
CA PHE A 210 -18.63 2.92 -20.56
C PHE A 210 -19.82 2.50 -19.68
N ASN A 211 -20.04 1.18 -19.57
CA ASN A 211 -21.07 0.61 -18.72
C ASN A 211 -20.66 0.65 -17.25
N ILE A 212 -20.73 1.84 -16.66
CA ILE A 212 -20.37 2.09 -15.25
C ILE A 212 -21.46 1.50 -14.35
N ARG A 213 -21.16 0.37 -13.72
CA ARG A 213 -22.12 -0.32 -12.87
C ARG A 213 -22.30 0.38 -11.53
N VAL A 214 -21.21 0.76 -10.90
CA VAL A 214 -21.18 1.48 -9.62
C VAL A 214 -19.97 2.41 -9.54
N CYS A 215 -20.19 3.60 -9.00
CA CYS A 215 -19.16 4.56 -8.62
C CYS A 215 -19.17 4.74 -7.09
N THR A 216 -18.04 4.49 -6.43
CA THR A 216 -17.95 4.51 -4.97
C THR A 216 -17.09 5.67 -4.44
N PHE A 217 -17.37 6.13 -3.22
CA PHE A 217 -16.69 7.27 -2.58
C PHE A 217 -16.28 6.95 -1.14
N ASP A 218 -15.12 7.45 -0.68
CA ASP A 218 -14.58 7.20 0.67
C ASP A 218 -15.17 8.10 1.77
N ARG A 219 -15.48 9.38 1.49
CA ARG A 219 -15.82 10.40 2.52
C ARG A 219 -17.27 10.86 2.56
N TRP A 220 -17.74 11.35 3.71
CA TRP A 220 -19.07 11.96 3.92
C TRP A 220 -19.33 13.22 3.06
N ASN A 221 -18.27 13.96 2.69
CA ASN A 221 -18.37 15.13 1.82
C ASN A 221 -18.78 14.81 0.36
N SER A 222 -18.88 13.52 0.03
CA SER A 222 -19.31 13.04 -1.30
C SER A 222 -20.83 13.07 -1.52
N HIS A 223 -21.64 13.28 -0.49
CA HIS A 223 -23.10 13.08 -0.58
C HIS A 223 -23.79 13.89 -1.67
N ASP A 224 -23.40 15.15 -1.86
CA ASP A 224 -23.98 16.00 -2.91
C ASP A 224 -23.61 15.49 -4.31
N MET A 225 -22.34 15.15 -4.53
CA MET A 225 -21.86 14.56 -5.79
C MET A 225 -22.56 13.22 -6.08
N MET A 226 -22.74 12.38 -5.06
CA MET A 226 -23.43 11.10 -5.18
C MET A 226 -24.89 11.28 -5.63
N GLN A 227 -25.61 12.28 -5.10
CA GLN A 227 -26.98 12.58 -5.49
C GLN A 227 -27.05 13.08 -6.93
N GLN A 228 -26.16 13.99 -7.32
CA GLN A 228 -26.08 14.47 -8.70
C GLN A 228 -25.82 13.33 -9.68
N LEU A 229 -24.81 12.49 -9.44
CA LEU A 229 -24.49 11.35 -10.31
C LEU A 229 -25.64 10.34 -10.42
N LYS A 230 -26.41 10.13 -9.34
CA LYS A 230 -27.63 9.32 -9.38
C LYS A 230 -28.71 9.91 -10.28
N GLN A 231 -28.88 11.24 -10.32
CA GLN A 231 -29.82 11.89 -11.24
C GLN A 231 -29.43 11.69 -12.70
N TYR A 232 -28.13 11.62 -13.00
CA TYR A 232 -27.61 11.25 -14.32
C TYR A 232 -27.61 9.74 -14.57
N GLY A 233 -28.16 8.94 -13.64
CA GLY A 233 -28.36 7.50 -13.77
C GLY A 233 -27.14 6.64 -13.45
N ILE A 234 -26.12 7.17 -12.77
CA ILE A 234 -24.95 6.40 -12.29
C ILE A 234 -25.25 5.94 -10.86
N ASN A 235 -25.13 4.64 -10.59
CA ASN A 235 -25.29 4.14 -9.23
C ASN A 235 -24.09 4.57 -8.38
N THR A 236 -24.37 5.17 -7.22
CA THR A 236 -23.34 5.62 -6.28
C THR A 236 -23.50 5.04 -4.89
N GLU A 237 -22.38 4.65 -4.28
CA GLU A 237 -22.31 4.08 -2.93
C GLU A 237 -21.10 4.60 -2.15
N THR A 238 -21.13 4.48 -0.83
CA THR A 238 -20.00 4.80 0.04
C THR A 238 -19.17 3.55 0.29
N LEU A 239 -17.87 3.61 0.02
CA LEU A 239 -16.93 2.54 0.31
C LEU A 239 -15.70 3.16 0.96
N SER A 240 -15.44 2.83 2.22
CA SER A 240 -14.20 3.25 2.86
C SER A 240 -13.11 2.20 2.73
N VAL A 241 -11.94 2.61 2.24
CA VAL A 241 -10.82 1.69 1.97
C VAL A 241 -10.21 1.25 3.29
N ALA A 242 -10.27 -0.06 3.55
CA ALA A 242 -9.74 -0.68 4.75
C ALA A 242 -8.67 -1.70 4.38
N LYS A 243 -7.91 -2.13 5.38
CA LYS A 243 -6.83 -3.13 5.23
C LYS A 243 -7.25 -4.36 4.42
N LYS A 244 -8.48 -4.86 4.60
CA LYS A 244 -9.01 -6.02 3.86
C LYS A 244 -9.02 -5.82 2.34
N HIS A 245 -9.30 -4.60 1.86
CA HIS A 245 -9.32 -4.32 0.41
C HIS A 245 -7.89 -4.29 -0.14
N TYR A 246 -6.95 -3.78 0.65
CA TYR A 246 -5.53 -3.82 0.33
C TYR A 246 -4.99 -5.26 0.33
N ASP A 247 -5.42 -6.11 1.26
CA ASP A 247 -5.06 -7.52 1.29
C ASP A 247 -5.55 -8.24 0.02
N ASP A 248 -6.79 -7.96 -0.44
CA ASP A 248 -7.32 -8.48 -1.71
C ASP A 248 -6.46 -8.01 -2.89
N MET A 249 -6.14 -6.72 -2.96
CA MET A 249 -5.27 -6.17 -4.02
C MET A 249 -3.87 -6.81 -4.00
N ALA A 250 -3.28 -6.98 -2.82
CA ALA A 250 -1.97 -7.61 -2.66
C ALA A 250 -1.96 -9.05 -3.18
N MET A 251 -3.05 -9.80 -2.98
CA MET A 251 -3.18 -11.15 -3.52
C MET A 251 -3.21 -11.14 -5.06
N VAL A 252 -3.98 -10.25 -5.69
CA VAL A 252 -4.07 -10.15 -7.15
C VAL A 252 -2.73 -9.71 -7.77
N VAL A 253 -2.02 -8.77 -7.14
CA VAL A 253 -0.68 -8.35 -7.57
C VAL A 253 0.34 -9.48 -7.40
N LEU A 254 0.30 -10.20 -6.27
CA LEU A 254 1.22 -11.29 -5.99
C LEU A 254 1.07 -12.43 -7.01
N GLU A 255 -0.16 -12.71 -7.44
CA GLU A 255 -0.49 -13.73 -8.43
C GLU A 255 -0.37 -13.23 -9.88
N GLU A 256 0.11 -12.01 -10.09
CA GLU A 256 0.27 -11.40 -11.42
C GLU A 256 -1.03 -11.32 -12.24
N ARG A 257 -2.17 -11.19 -11.54
CA ARG A 257 -3.52 -11.09 -12.12
C ARG A 257 -4.03 -9.66 -12.27
N LEU A 258 -3.16 -8.66 -12.04
CA LEU A 258 -3.47 -7.24 -12.16
C LEU A 258 -2.67 -6.61 -13.29
N SER A 259 -3.34 -5.85 -14.15
CA SER A 259 -2.73 -4.96 -15.13
C SER A 259 -3.26 -3.52 -14.95
N GLY A 260 -2.46 -2.52 -15.28
CA GLY A 260 -2.85 -1.11 -15.17
C GLY A 260 -1.86 -0.13 -15.77
N PRO A 261 -2.22 1.16 -15.85
CA PRO A 261 -1.39 2.22 -16.40
C PRO A 261 -0.13 2.45 -15.54
N HIS A 262 0.99 2.70 -16.22
CA HIS A 262 2.24 3.09 -15.58
C HIS A 262 2.18 4.54 -15.12
N ILE A 263 1.89 4.74 -13.84
CA ILE A 263 1.86 6.06 -13.21
C ILE A 263 2.92 6.05 -12.10
N PRO A 264 4.04 6.79 -12.25
CA PRO A 264 5.11 6.80 -11.25
C PRO A 264 4.62 7.16 -9.84
N LEU A 265 3.71 8.14 -9.74
CA LEU A 265 3.13 8.54 -8.46
C LEU A 265 2.38 7.39 -7.77
N LEU A 266 1.55 6.64 -8.51
CA LEU A 266 0.84 5.48 -7.96
C LEU A 266 1.80 4.39 -7.48
N ILE A 267 2.86 4.11 -8.27
CA ILE A 267 3.87 3.11 -7.90
C ILE A 267 4.60 3.54 -6.63
N ASP A 268 5.01 4.80 -6.53
CA ASP A 268 5.67 5.35 -5.34
C ASP A 268 4.76 5.30 -4.11
N GLU A 269 3.47 5.64 -4.25
CA GLU A 269 2.49 5.51 -3.16
C GLU A 269 2.39 4.07 -2.67
N LEU A 270 2.15 3.12 -3.59
CA LEU A 270 2.01 1.69 -3.24
C LEU A 270 3.26 1.13 -2.55
N LEU A 271 4.45 1.51 -3.00
CA LEU A 271 5.72 1.09 -2.39
C LEU A 271 5.97 1.69 -1.01
N GLN A 272 5.41 2.86 -0.73
CA GLN A 272 5.59 3.55 0.54
C GLN A 272 4.56 3.14 1.59
N LEU A 273 3.48 2.45 1.22
CA LEU A 273 2.46 1.98 2.15
C LEU A 273 3.02 1.06 3.23
N LYS A 274 2.56 1.30 4.46
CA LYS A 274 3.01 0.61 5.67
C LYS A 274 1.82 0.12 6.47
N ILE A 275 2.02 -0.99 7.18
CA ILE A 275 1.02 -1.48 8.13
C ILE A 275 1.19 -0.71 9.43
N MET A 276 0.28 0.22 9.71
CA MET A 276 0.19 0.93 10.99
C MET A 276 -0.91 0.29 11.83
N ARG A 277 -0.50 -0.58 12.77
CA ARG A 277 -1.42 -1.39 13.61
C ARG A 277 -2.34 -2.27 12.77
N ASP A 278 -3.59 -1.86 12.62
CA ASP A 278 -4.64 -2.57 11.89
C ASP A 278 -5.05 -1.85 10.59
N ARG A 279 -4.31 -0.80 10.20
CA ARG A 279 -4.58 -0.01 8.99
C ARG A 279 -3.37 0.00 8.06
N VAL A 280 -3.64 0.18 6.78
CA VAL A 280 -2.63 0.45 5.77
C VAL A 280 -2.57 1.96 5.61
N ASP A 281 -1.38 2.53 5.78
CA ASP A 281 -1.20 3.98 5.75
C ASP A 281 0.16 4.38 5.20
N HIS A 282 0.25 5.63 4.73
CA HIS A 282 1.48 6.19 4.18
C HIS A 282 2.37 6.79 5.29
N PRO A 283 3.70 6.89 5.07
CA PRO A 283 4.58 7.64 5.96
C PRO A 283 4.26 9.14 5.93
N ARG A 284 4.69 9.90 6.96
CA ARG A 284 4.43 11.35 7.11
C ARG A 284 4.71 12.24 5.87
N LYS A 285 5.57 11.80 4.95
CA LYS A 285 5.93 12.54 3.71
C LYS A 285 5.37 11.90 2.43
N GLY A 286 4.63 10.81 2.53
CA GLY A 286 3.97 10.16 1.39
C GLY A 286 2.52 10.61 1.26
N SER A 287 1.85 10.10 0.23
CA SER A 287 0.41 10.16 0.00
C SER A 287 -0.13 8.74 -0.21
N LYS A 288 -1.45 8.58 -0.24
CA LYS A 288 -2.10 7.31 -0.60
C LYS A 288 -3.35 7.49 -1.44
N ASP A 289 -3.54 8.66 -2.05
CA ASP A 289 -4.82 9.03 -2.65
C ASP A 289 -5.09 8.21 -3.93
N LEU A 290 -4.07 7.99 -4.77
CA LEU A 290 -4.21 7.17 -5.96
C LEU A 290 -4.27 5.68 -5.57
N ALA A 291 -3.49 5.28 -4.56
CA ALA A 291 -3.51 3.91 -4.05
C ALA A 291 -4.90 3.53 -3.48
N ASP A 292 -5.53 4.40 -2.70
CA ASP A 292 -6.88 4.20 -2.16
C ASP A 292 -7.91 4.16 -3.31
N ALA A 293 -7.83 5.10 -4.26
CA ALA A 293 -8.68 5.12 -5.46
C ALA A 293 -8.61 3.78 -6.24
N VAL A 294 -7.40 3.30 -6.55
CA VAL A 294 -7.19 2.04 -7.29
C VAL A 294 -7.61 0.81 -6.48
N CYS A 295 -7.29 0.78 -5.18
CA CYS A 295 -7.68 -0.32 -4.30
C CYS A 295 -9.20 -0.48 -4.25
N GLY A 296 -9.93 0.63 -4.09
CA GLY A 296 -11.39 0.60 -4.06
C GLY A 296 -12.01 0.22 -5.40
N SER A 297 -11.46 0.63 -6.54
CA SER A 297 -11.99 0.24 -7.86
C SER A 297 -11.80 -1.26 -8.12
N ILE A 298 -10.62 -1.80 -7.80
CA ILE A 298 -10.31 -3.24 -7.88
C ILE A 298 -11.25 -4.05 -6.99
N TYR A 299 -11.44 -3.64 -5.74
CA TYR A 299 -12.32 -4.33 -4.81
C TYR A 299 -13.77 -4.38 -5.32
N ASN A 300 -14.29 -3.27 -5.84
CA ASN A 300 -15.64 -3.24 -6.42
C ASN A 300 -15.76 -4.14 -7.64
N ALA A 301 -14.74 -4.16 -8.51
CA ALA A 301 -14.72 -5.03 -9.68
C ALA A 301 -14.79 -6.50 -9.29
N ILE A 302 -13.96 -6.94 -8.33
CA ILE A 302 -13.91 -8.33 -7.87
C ILE A 302 -15.20 -8.73 -7.15
N SER A 303 -15.71 -7.88 -6.26
CA SER A 303 -16.86 -8.22 -5.41
C SER A 303 -18.21 -8.22 -6.13
N ARG A 304 -18.35 -7.45 -7.21
CA ARG A 304 -19.64 -7.25 -7.91
C ARG A 304 -19.72 -7.91 -9.27
N THR A 305 -18.59 -8.26 -9.88
CA THR A 305 -18.61 -9.02 -11.14
C THR A 305 -18.98 -10.47 -10.86
N ARG A 306 -19.97 -10.99 -11.58
CA ARG A 306 -20.39 -12.39 -11.44
C ARG A 306 -19.35 -13.32 -12.05
N THR A 307 -19.04 -14.42 -11.36
CA THR A 307 -18.26 -15.52 -11.93
C THR A 307 -19.12 -16.27 -12.94
N ASN A 308 -19.06 -15.88 -14.20
CA ASN A 308 -19.62 -16.72 -15.26
C ASN A 308 -18.71 -17.94 -15.42
N SER A 309 -19.20 -19.13 -15.08
CA SER A 309 -18.48 -20.41 -15.11
C SER A 309 -18.10 -20.91 -16.52
N ILE A 310 -18.01 -20.01 -17.51
CA ILE A 310 -17.80 -20.32 -18.93
C ILE A 310 -16.72 -19.36 -19.47
N GLY A 311 -15.46 -19.62 -19.15
CA GLY A 311 -14.30 -18.88 -19.65
C GLY A 311 -13.10 -19.82 -19.77
N GLU A 312 -12.32 -19.65 -20.83
CA GLU A 312 -11.25 -20.55 -21.28
C GLU A 312 -10.24 -20.92 -20.18
N ILE A 313 -9.81 -22.18 -20.21
CA ILE A 313 -8.90 -22.80 -19.24
C ILE A 313 -7.46 -22.39 -19.58
N GLU A 314 -6.98 -21.30 -19.01
CA GLU A 314 -5.53 -21.05 -18.91
C GLU A 314 -5.04 -21.61 -17.57
N VAL A 315 -4.35 -22.76 -17.63
CA VAL A 315 -3.70 -23.36 -16.47
C VAL A 315 -2.41 -22.62 -16.19
N HIS A 316 -2.42 -21.73 -15.19
CA HIS A 316 -1.20 -21.20 -14.62
C HIS A 316 -0.61 -22.25 -13.67
N THR A 317 0.46 -22.93 -14.12
CA THR A 317 1.20 -23.87 -13.27
C THR A 317 2.10 -23.09 -12.33
N TYR A 318 2.09 -23.44 -11.03
CA TYR A 318 2.89 -22.83 -9.97
C TYR A 318 4.42 -23.05 -10.09
N ASP A 319 4.91 -23.57 -11.22
CA ASP A 319 6.33 -23.89 -11.46
C ASP A 319 7.25 -22.66 -11.47
N SER A 320 6.70 -21.45 -11.54
CA SER A 320 7.47 -20.20 -11.40
C SER A 320 7.73 -19.77 -9.95
N LEU A 321 7.18 -20.48 -8.95
CA LEU A 321 7.57 -20.33 -7.54
C LEU A 321 8.93 -21.00 -7.29
N LYS A 322 10.01 -20.45 -7.88
CA LYS A 322 11.32 -20.65 -7.27
C LYS A 322 11.25 -20.00 -5.89
N ARG A 323 11.31 -20.83 -4.84
CA ARG A 323 11.56 -20.37 -3.47
C ARG A 323 12.89 -19.64 -3.48
N ASP A 324 12.88 -18.34 -3.20
CA ASP A 324 14.07 -17.50 -2.95
C ASP A 324 14.79 -17.89 -1.64
N ASN A 325 15.00 -19.19 -1.41
CA ASN A 325 15.70 -19.75 -0.26
C ASN A 325 16.94 -20.56 -0.67
N GLU A 326 17.51 -20.32 -1.86
CA GLU A 326 18.86 -20.82 -2.16
C GLU A 326 19.90 -19.84 -1.61
N PRO A 327 20.79 -20.29 -0.70
CA PRO A 327 21.92 -19.47 -0.28
C PRO A 327 22.80 -19.19 -1.49
N GLU A 328 23.09 -17.92 -1.69
CA GLU A 328 23.85 -17.35 -2.81
C GLU A 328 25.31 -17.86 -2.79
N TYR A 329 25.54 -19.12 -3.19
CA TYR A 329 26.88 -19.66 -3.38
C TYR A 329 27.37 -19.34 -4.79
N GLY A 330 27.98 -18.15 -4.92
CA GLY A 330 28.99 -17.80 -5.92
C GLY A 330 28.77 -18.30 -7.35
N ARG A 331 27.88 -17.64 -8.10
CA ARG A 331 27.83 -17.76 -9.57
C ARG A 331 29.15 -17.23 -10.15
N ARG A 332 30.04 -18.14 -10.55
CA ARG A 332 31.23 -17.78 -11.34
C ARG A 332 30.77 -17.28 -12.70
N MET A 333 31.05 -16.02 -13.03
CA MET A 333 30.88 -15.49 -14.40
C MET A 333 31.68 -16.37 -15.38
N ASN A 334 31.06 -16.73 -16.52
CA ASN A 334 31.58 -17.54 -17.64
C ASN A 334 31.41 -19.07 -17.55
N VAL A 335 30.26 -19.57 -17.09
CA VAL A 335 29.83 -20.95 -17.40
C VAL A 335 28.48 -20.89 -18.11
N ILE A 336 28.38 -21.55 -19.27
CA ILE A 336 27.11 -21.73 -20.00
C ILE A 336 26.32 -22.79 -19.22
N ASP A 337 25.19 -22.39 -18.61
CA ASP A 337 24.26 -23.34 -18.01
C ASP A 337 23.62 -24.19 -19.12
N PRO A 338 23.60 -25.53 -19.01
CA PRO A 338 22.95 -26.37 -20.00
C PRO A 338 21.44 -26.09 -20.02
N PRO A 339 20.79 -26.09 -21.21
CA PRO A 339 19.36 -25.89 -21.31
C PRO A 339 18.60 -26.99 -20.55
N PRO A 340 17.43 -26.67 -19.97
CA PRO A 340 16.61 -27.65 -19.26
C PRO A 340 16.20 -28.79 -20.20
N MET A 341 16.10 -29.99 -19.64
CA MET A 341 15.80 -31.20 -20.39
C MET A 341 14.45 -31.08 -21.12
N PRO A 342 14.38 -31.37 -22.43
CA PRO A 342 13.14 -31.31 -23.18
C PRO A 342 12.07 -32.23 -22.59
N LYS A 343 10.84 -31.72 -22.40
CA LYS A 343 9.73 -32.43 -21.73
C LYS A 343 9.48 -33.86 -22.26
N HIS A 344 9.67 -34.10 -23.55
CA HIS A 344 9.46 -35.42 -24.16
C HIS A 344 10.42 -36.53 -23.69
N LEU A 345 11.52 -36.19 -23.00
CA LEU A 345 12.50 -37.14 -22.47
C LEU A 345 12.28 -37.45 -20.98
N ALA A 346 11.47 -36.66 -20.28
CA ALA A 346 11.18 -36.87 -18.86
C ALA A 346 10.34 -38.15 -18.64
N ASP A 347 9.43 -38.45 -19.56
CA ASP A 347 8.51 -39.60 -19.48
C ASP A 347 9.17 -40.95 -19.78
N VAL A 348 10.46 -40.97 -20.14
CA VAL A 348 11.20 -42.19 -20.52
C VAL A 348 12.07 -42.71 -19.35
N ILE A 349 12.14 -41.97 -18.24
CA ILE A 349 13.03 -42.27 -17.10
C ILE A 349 12.25 -42.78 -15.87
N GLU A 350 10.93 -42.94 -15.95
CA GLU A 350 10.14 -43.66 -14.92
C GLU A 350 10.16 -45.18 -15.08
#